data_AF-T0YNJ1-F1
#
_entry.id   AF-T0YNJ1-F1
#
_cell.length_a   1.000
_cell.length_b   1.000
_cell.length_c   1.000
_cell.angle_alpha   90.00
_cell.angle_beta   90.00
_cell.angle_gamma   90.00
#
_symmetry.space_group_name_H-M   'P 1'
#
loop_
_entity.id
_entity.type
_entity.pdbx_description
1 polymer ?
#
loop_
_entity_poly.entity_id
_entity_poly.type
_entity_poly.pdbx_seq_one_letter_code
_entity_poly.pdbx_strand_id
1 'polypeptide(L)'
;MLELNDLHARLFARGALADGSVDLAFLSTDWLAEAQASGLIQDLRPYLARAPIADFPQAWSPSLVRLADFAGGFWGLPYHDGPECLIYRKDLLQEAGLEVPATWEAFHAAARRLHAPDQGQYGTALALFPDGHNGFYDFCIHVWSRGGEPFDARGRPQLCSPQAEAALDFLRRLARDEAALAPGARELDSVKRGCCSVRARSP
;
A
#
# COMPACT_ATOMS: atom_id res chain seq x y z
N MET A 1 16.76 10.15 -3.47
CA MET A 1 16.01 9.30 -2.53
C MET A 1 16.68 7.93 -2.58
N LEU A 2 17.08 7.37 -1.43
CA LEU A 2 17.67 6.03 -1.41
C LEU A 2 16.57 5.00 -1.69
N GLU A 3 16.92 3.93 -2.40
CA GLU A 3 16.07 2.75 -2.49
C GLU A 3 15.83 2.16 -1.10
N LEU A 4 14.64 1.60 -0.87
CA LEU A 4 14.18 1.18 0.46
C LEU A 4 15.18 0.23 1.15
N ASN A 5 15.75 -0.69 0.38
CA ASN A 5 16.71 -1.68 0.88
C ASN A 5 18.06 -1.07 1.31
N ASP A 6 18.58 -0.06 0.59
CA ASP A 6 19.83 0.58 0.99
C ASP A 6 19.60 1.51 2.19
N LEU A 7 18.43 2.15 2.28
CA LEU A 7 18.05 2.91 3.47
C LEU A 7 17.96 2.00 4.71
N HIS A 8 17.29 0.85 4.60
CA HIS A 8 17.23 -0.15 5.69
C HIS A 8 18.64 -0.59 6.09
N ALA A 9 19.45 -1.02 5.13
CA ALA A 9 20.82 -1.46 5.39
C ALA A 9 21.65 -0.36 6.07
N ARG A 10 21.48 0.90 5.69
CA ARG A 10 22.19 2.03 6.31
C ARG A 10 21.76 2.26 7.76
N LEU A 11 20.46 2.24 8.02
CA LEU A 11 19.90 2.54 9.34
C LEU A 11 20.17 1.41 10.34
N PHE A 12 20.00 0.16 9.90
CA PHE A 12 20.10 -1.03 10.75
C PHE A 12 21.47 -1.69 10.62
N ALA A 13 21.78 -2.28 9.46
CA ALA A 13 22.97 -3.14 9.29
C ALA A 13 24.31 -2.38 9.38
N ARG A 14 24.35 -1.12 8.92
CA ARG A 14 25.53 -0.24 9.00
C ARG A 14 25.52 0.65 10.24
N GLY A 15 24.52 0.50 11.12
CA GLY A 15 24.55 1.02 12.49
C GLY A 15 24.24 2.50 12.66
N ALA A 16 23.70 3.22 11.67
CA ALA A 16 23.47 4.67 11.79
C ALA A 16 22.48 5.02 12.93
N LEU A 17 21.53 4.14 13.25
CA LEU A 17 20.66 4.31 14.42
C LEU A 17 21.36 3.97 15.75
N ALA A 18 22.39 3.13 15.71
CA ALA A 18 23.09 2.65 16.90
C ALA A 18 24.24 3.56 17.32
N ASP A 19 24.94 4.17 16.36
CA ASP A 19 26.13 5.00 16.59
C ASP A 19 25.82 6.47 16.87
N GLY A 20 24.55 6.88 16.73
CA GLY A 20 24.11 8.25 16.96
C GLY A 20 24.50 9.23 15.85
N SER A 21 24.89 8.74 14.67
CA SER A 21 25.14 9.58 13.49
C SER A 21 23.87 10.24 12.92
N VAL A 22 22.69 9.80 13.39
CA VAL A 22 21.38 10.31 13.00
C VAL A 22 20.54 10.59 14.25
N ASP A 23 20.11 11.83 14.43
CA ASP A 23 19.17 12.22 15.51
C ASP A 23 17.70 11.91 15.15
N LEU A 24 17.36 11.99 13.86
CA LEU A 24 16.01 11.78 13.31
C LEU A 24 16.08 10.98 12.01
N ALA A 25 15.35 9.87 11.95
CA ALA A 25 15.28 9.01 10.78
C ALA A 25 13.85 8.88 10.27
N PHE A 26 13.67 8.94 8.95
CA PHE A 26 12.45 8.47 8.31
C PHE A 26 12.49 6.94 8.26
N LEU A 27 11.55 6.31 8.96
CA LEU A 27 11.39 4.86 8.99
C LEU A 27 10.13 4.46 8.24
N SER A 28 10.22 3.40 7.43
CA SER A 28 9.01 2.71 6.99
C SER A 28 8.30 2.17 8.22
N THR A 29 6.97 2.24 8.22
CA THR A 29 6.13 1.66 9.28
C THR A 29 6.48 0.19 9.52
N ASP A 30 6.82 -0.55 8.46
CA ASP A 30 7.16 -1.98 8.53
C ASP A 30 8.41 -2.27 9.38
N TRP A 31 9.26 -1.26 9.62
CA TRP A 31 10.52 -1.40 10.36
C TRP A 31 10.41 -0.95 11.82
N LEU A 32 9.30 -0.34 12.23
CA LEU A 32 9.15 0.19 13.59
C LEU A 32 9.25 -0.92 14.64
N ALA A 33 8.66 -2.09 14.38
CA ALA A 33 8.73 -3.23 15.28
C ALA A 33 10.16 -3.78 15.41
N GLU A 34 10.90 -3.86 14.29
CA GLU A 34 12.31 -4.29 14.29
C GLU A 34 13.19 -3.30 15.07
N ALA A 35 13.01 -1.99 14.82
CA ALA A 35 13.74 -0.94 15.50
C ALA A 35 13.46 -0.92 17.00
N GLN A 36 12.19 -1.09 17.40
CA GLN A 36 11.78 -1.18 18.79
C GLN A 36 12.37 -2.42 19.47
N ALA A 37 12.26 -3.60 18.85
CA ALA A 37 12.79 -4.84 19.39
C ALA A 37 14.33 -4.82 19.51
N SER A 38 15.00 -4.09 18.62
CA SER A 38 16.46 -3.91 18.62
C SER A 38 16.94 -2.78 19.54
N GLY A 39 16.03 -2.03 20.17
CA GLY A 39 16.38 -0.89 21.03
C GLY A 39 17.03 0.27 20.29
N LEU A 40 16.78 0.41 18.98
CA LEU A 40 17.38 1.41 18.10
C LEU A 40 16.60 2.73 18.04
N ILE A 41 15.44 2.79 18.69
CA ILE A 41 14.57 3.98 18.75
C ILE A 41 14.08 4.21 20.17
N GLN A 42 13.71 5.46 20.47
CA GLN A 42 13.27 5.86 21.80
C GLN A 42 11.75 5.93 21.89
N ASP A 43 11.22 5.64 23.09
CA ASP A 43 9.82 5.96 23.42
C ASP A 43 9.67 7.49 23.50
N LEU A 44 8.75 8.03 22.70
CA LEU A 44 8.47 9.46 22.61
C LEU A 44 7.51 9.94 23.71
N ARG A 45 6.85 9.06 24.46
CA ARG A 45 5.90 9.45 25.53
C ARG A 45 6.49 10.41 26.57
N PRO A 46 7.71 10.22 27.10
CA PRO A 46 8.31 11.17 28.03
C PRO A 46 8.57 12.55 27.40
N TYR A 47 8.80 12.61 26.10
CA TYR A 47 9.00 13.86 25.36
C TYR A 47 7.67 14.58 25.13
N LEU A 48 6.64 13.85 24.72
CA LEU A 48 5.27 14.36 24.56
C LEU A 48 4.69 14.89 25.88
N ALA A 49 5.04 14.29 27.02
CA ALA A 49 4.64 14.80 28.33
C ALA A 49 5.27 16.16 28.68
N ARG A 50 6.50 16.42 28.21
CA ARG A 50 7.21 17.69 28.43
C ARG A 50 6.84 18.77 27.42
N ALA A 51 6.63 18.36 26.17
CA ALA A 51 6.25 19.23 25.07
C ALA A 51 5.05 18.62 24.34
N PRO A 52 3.83 18.84 24.85
CA PRO A 52 2.63 18.29 24.25
C PRO A 52 2.43 18.81 22.82
N ILE A 53 2.08 17.90 21.92
CA ILE A 53 1.62 18.26 20.58
C ILE A 53 0.14 18.59 20.69
N ALA A 54 -0.28 19.72 20.10
CA ALA A 54 -1.68 20.10 20.06
C ALA A 54 -2.52 18.96 19.45
N ASP A 55 -3.66 18.69 20.08
CA ASP A 55 -4.61 17.65 19.67
C ASP A 55 -4.06 16.22 19.64
N PHE A 56 -2.90 15.92 20.22
CA PHE A 56 -2.43 14.52 20.30
C PHE A 56 -3.35 13.65 21.18
N PRO A 57 -3.74 12.43 20.75
CA PRO A 57 -3.38 11.75 19.50
C PRO A 57 -4.25 12.06 18.27
N GLN A 58 -5.32 12.84 18.40
CA GLN A 58 -6.25 13.21 17.32
C GLN A 58 -5.66 14.10 16.21
N ALA A 59 -4.44 14.62 16.41
CA ALA A 59 -3.67 15.33 15.39
C ALA A 59 -3.41 14.48 14.13
N TRP A 60 -3.48 13.15 14.26
CA TRP A 60 -3.38 12.20 13.14
C TRP A 60 -4.57 11.26 13.10
N SER A 61 -4.75 10.61 11.95
CA SER A 61 -5.77 9.57 11.82
C SER A 61 -5.50 8.43 12.82
N PRO A 62 -6.54 7.81 13.42
CA PRO A 62 -6.36 6.72 14.35
C PRO A 62 -5.55 5.55 13.78
N SER A 63 -5.62 5.32 12.46
CA SER A 63 -4.88 4.26 11.78
C SER A 63 -3.37 4.50 11.79
N LEU A 64 -2.92 5.75 11.65
CA LEU A 64 -1.50 6.09 11.72
C LEU A 64 -0.97 6.03 13.15
N VAL A 65 -1.73 6.56 14.12
CA VAL A 65 -1.32 6.56 15.53
C VAL A 65 -1.11 5.14 16.05
N ARG A 66 -2.05 4.22 15.75
CA ARG A 66 -1.97 2.83 16.21
C ARG A 66 -0.74 2.07 15.69
N LEU A 67 -0.18 2.47 14.54
CA LEU A 67 1.02 1.84 13.99
C LEU A 67 2.30 2.22 14.75
N ALA A 68 2.31 3.41 15.38
CA ALA A 68 3.42 3.87 16.22
C ALA A 68 3.18 3.64 17.73
N ASP A 69 1.94 3.39 18.15
CA ASP A 69 1.54 3.12 19.54
C ASP A 69 1.39 1.61 19.79
N PHE A 70 2.48 0.96 20.19
CA PHE A 70 2.51 -0.48 20.46
C PHE A 70 3.52 -0.81 21.57
N ALA A 71 3.46 -2.03 22.12
CA ALA A 71 4.36 -2.50 23.19
C ALA A 71 4.45 -1.55 24.40
N GLY A 72 3.39 -0.77 24.67
CA GLY A 72 3.36 0.19 25.77
C GLY A 72 4.20 1.46 25.58
N GLY A 73 4.66 1.75 24.36
CA GLY A 73 5.41 2.96 24.00
C GLY A 73 4.84 3.65 22.75
N PHE A 74 5.32 4.86 22.48
CA PHE A 74 5.01 5.58 21.23
C PHE A 74 6.30 5.84 20.46
N TRP A 75 6.48 5.14 19.33
CA TRP A 75 7.80 4.90 18.75
C TRP A 75 8.12 5.78 17.53
N GLY A 76 7.21 6.68 17.15
CA GLY A 76 7.42 7.56 16.01
C GLY A 76 6.27 8.55 15.82
N LEU A 77 6.56 9.66 15.17
CA LEU A 77 5.54 10.62 14.74
C LEU A 77 5.11 10.29 13.31
N PRO A 78 3.79 10.16 13.02
CA PRO A 78 3.35 9.97 11.65
C PRO A 78 3.71 11.19 10.80
N TYR A 79 4.30 10.94 9.63
CA TYR A 79 4.73 12.00 8.70
C TYR A 79 3.99 11.95 7.36
N HIS A 80 3.85 10.76 6.79
CA HIS A 80 3.26 10.55 5.48
C HIS A 80 2.25 9.39 5.55
N ASP A 81 1.11 9.58 4.91
CA ASP A 81 0.09 8.55 4.73
C ASP A 81 -0.24 8.36 3.25
N GLY A 82 -0.73 7.17 2.93
CA GLY A 82 -1.11 6.79 1.57
C GLY A 82 -2.35 5.92 1.62
N PRO A 83 -3.56 6.50 1.71
CA PRO A 83 -4.78 5.70 1.66
C PRO A 83 -4.96 5.10 0.27
N GLU A 84 -5.29 3.81 0.23
CA GLU A 84 -5.55 3.13 -1.03
C GLU A 84 -6.88 3.58 -1.64
N CYS A 85 -6.81 4.01 -2.90
CA CYS A 85 -7.92 4.66 -3.59
C CYS A 85 -8.13 4.06 -4.98
N LEU A 86 -9.40 3.87 -5.36
CA LEU A 86 -9.75 3.61 -6.76
C LEU A 86 -9.62 4.91 -7.56
N ILE A 87 -8.59 4.98 -8.40
CA ILE A 87 -8.41 6.06 -9.38
C ILE A 87 -9.02 5.63 -10.72
N TYR A 88 -9.91 6.44 -11.27
CA TYR A 88 -10.65 6.10 -12.48
C TYR A 88 -10.94 7.31 -13.37
N ARG A 89 -11.22 7.05 -14.66
CA ARG A 89 -11.59 8.06 -15.65
C ARG A 89 -13.11 8.25 -15.70
N LYS A 90 -13.59 9.32 -15.07
CA LYS A 90 -15.02 9.67 -15.00
C LYS A 90 -15.66 9.79 -16.38
N ASP A 91 -14.95 10.41 -17.32
CA ASP A 91 -15.40 10.61 -18.70
C ASP A 91 -15.60 9.27 -19.43
N LEU A 92 -14.65 8.34 -19.30
CA LEU A 92 -14.78 7.01 -19.93
C LEU A 92 -15.95 6.20 -19.37
N LEU A 93 -16.20 6.28 -18.05
CA LEU A 93 -17.38 5.65 -17.44
C LEU A 93 -18.67 6.29 -17.98
N GLN A 94 -18.74 7.61 -18.05
CA GLN A 94 -19.91 8.34 -18.56
C GLN A 94 -20.19 8.03 -20.03
N GLU A 95 -19.17 8.05 -20.90
CA GLU A 95 -19.28 7.71 -22.32
C GLU A 95 -19.79 6.27 -22.53
N ALA A 96 -19.40 5.35 -21.63
CA ALA A 96 -19.83 3.95 -21.67
C ALA A 96 -21.17 3.68 -20.95
N GLY A 97 -21.78 4.69 -20.31
CA GLY A 97 -22.99 4.54 -19.50
C GLY A 97 -22.80 3.66 -18.26
N LEU A 98 -21.60 3.68 -17.66
CA LEU A 98 -21.22 2.89 -16.49
C LEU A 98 -21.23 3.75 -15.23
N GLU A 99 -21.72 3.18 -14.13
CA GLU A 99 -21.57 3.74 -12.79
C GLU A 99 -20.15 3.51 -12.24
N VAL A 100 -19.79 4.26 -11.20
CA VAL A 100 -18.54 4.02 -10.46
C VAL A 100 -18.62 2.64 -9.80
N PRO A 101 -17.67 1.72 -10.04
CA PRO A 101 -17.77 0.36 -9.51
C PRO A 101 -17.61 0.35 -7.99
N ALA A 102 -18.60 -0.20 -7.30
CA ALA A 102 -18.60 -0.35 -5.84
C ALA A 102 -18.16 -1.75 -5.36
N THR A 103 -17.90 -2.67 -6.30
CA THR A 103 -17.47 -4.04 -5.99
C THR A 103 -16.34 -4.47 -6.95
N TRP A 104 -15.54 -5.45 -6.52
CA TRP A 104 -14.44 -5.98 -7.33
C TRP A 104 -14.90 -6.60 -8.65
N GLU A 105 -16.04 -7.30 -8.66
CA GLU A 105 -16.60 -7.86 -9.90
C GLU A 105 -17.15 -6.76 -10.82
N ALA A 106 -17.77 -5.71 -10.27
CA ALA A 106 -18.20 -4.55 -11.06
C ALA A 106 -16.99 -3.79 -11.64
N PHE A 107 -15.91 -3.66 -10.87
CA PHE A 107 -14.64 -3.10 -11.33
C PHE A 107 -14.06 -3.93 -12.47
N HIS A 108 -13.98 -5.25 -12.34
CA HIS A 108 -13.45 -6.13 -13.38
C HIS A 108 -14.30 -6.07 -14.65
N ALA A 109 -15.62 -6.06 -14.53
CA ALA A 109 -16.54 -5.91 -15.65
C ALA A 109 -16.38 -4.55 -16.36
N ALA A 110 -16.29 -3.46 -15.59
CA ALA A 110 -16.04 -2.12 -16.14
C ALA A 110 -14.69 -2.05 -16.86
N ALA A 111 -13.63 -2.62 -16.27
CA ALA A 111 -12.32 -2.69 -16.91
C ALA A 111 -12.40 -3.41 -18.27
N ARG A 112 -13.01 -4.60 -18.34
CA ARG A 112 -13.22 -5.30 -19.62
C ARG A 112 -14.02 -4.47 -20.63
N ARG A 113 -15.05 -3.77 -20.18
CA ARG A 113 -15.92 -2.95 -21.04
C ARG A 113 -15.19 -1.73 -21.61
N LEU A 114 -14.29 -1.15 -20.84
CA LEU A 114 -13.51 0.03 -21.22
C LEU A 114 -12.20 -0.33 -21.94
N HIS A 115 -11.88 -1.62 -22.09
CA HIS A 115 -10.65 -2.05 -22.75
C HIS A 115 -10.82 -1.96 -24.28
N ALA A 116 -10.03 -1.08 -24.91
CA ALA A 116 -10.02 -0.82 -26.35
C ALA A 116 -8.57 -0.62 -26.84
N PRO A 117 -7.78 -1.70 -26.92
CA PRO A 117 -6.34 -1.64 -27.14
C PRO A 117 -5.98 -1.09 -28.53
N ASP A 118 -6.84 -1.30 -29.53
CA ASP A 118 -6.70 -0.71 -30.89
C ASP A 118 -6.73 0.83 -30.86
N GLN A 119 -7.25 1.42 -29.78
CA GLN A 119 -7.28 2.86 -29.56
C GLN A 119 -6.26 3.33 -28.51
N GLY A 120 -5.37 2.44 -28.06
CA GLY A 120 -4.43 2.68 -26.97
C GLY A 120 -5.10 2.88 -25.61
N GLN A 121 -6.28 2.29 -25.40
CA GLN A 121 -7.05 2.39 -24.16
C GLN A 121 -7.12 1.02 -23.47
N TYR A 122 -6.72 0.97 -22.20
CA TYR A 122 -6.74 -0.25 -21.39
C TYR A 122 -7.68 -0.09 -20.21
N GLY A 123 -8.42 -1.15 -19.89
CA GLY A 123 -9.43 -1.16 -18.83
C GLY A 123 -8.87 -0.97 -17.43
N THR A 124 -7.66 -1.51 -17.18
CA THR A 124 -6.95 -1.33 -15.92
C THR A 124 -5.44 -1.56 -16.11
N ALA A 125 -4.65 -1.04 -15.17
CA ALA A 125 -3.22 -1.27 -15.07
C ALA A 125 -2.89 -1.72 -13.64
N LEU A 126 -2.20 -2.85 -13.52
CA LEU A 126 -1.71 -3.41 -12.26
C LEU A 126 -0.19 -3.33 -12.21
N ALA A 127 0.35 -3.11 -11.01
CA ALA A 127 1.78 -3.20 -10.75
C ALA A 127 2.12 -4.64 -10.33
N LEU A 128 2.41 -5.51 -11.30
CA LEU A 128 2.62 -6.95 -11.05
C LEU A 128 4.11 -7.34 -11.01
N PHE A 129 5.01 -6.36 -10.90
CA PHE A 129 6.43 -6.66 -10.73
C PHE A 129 6.65 -7.47 -9.44
N PRO A 130 7.34 -8.64 -9.49
CA PRO A 130 7.45 -9.55 -8.36
C PRO A 130 8.54 -9.10 -7.35
N ASP A 131 8.38 -7.90 -6.78
CA ASP A 131 9.26 -7.36 -5.74
C ASP A 131 8.94 -7.89 -4.33
N GLY A 132 7.86 -8.65 -4.18
CA GLY A 132 7.40 -9.20 -2.90
C GLY A 132 6.73 -8.17 -1.98
N HIS A 133 6.63 -6.90 -2.41
CA HIS A 133 6.03 -5.82 -1.64
C HIS A 133 4.63 -5.52 -2.16
N ASN A 134 4.50 -5.00 -3.39
CA ASN A 134 3.23 -4.51 -3.94
C ASN A 134 2.16 -5.61 -3.99
N GLY A 135 2.54 -6.80 -4.45
CA GLY A 135 1.61 -7.94 -4.54
C GLY A 135 1.06 -8.40 -3.19
N PHE A 136 1.81 -8.20 -2.10
CA PHE A 136 1.33 -8.54 -0.75
C PHE A 136 0.33 -7.51 -0.22
N TYR A 137 0.56 -6.20 -0.44
CA TYR A 137 -0.42 -5.17 -0.04
C TYR A 137 -1.71 -5.28 -0.86
N ASP A 138 -1.62 -5.53 -2.17
CA ASP A 138 -2.79 -5.82 -3.01
C ASP A 138 -3.58 -7.01 -2.44
N PHE A 139 -2.89 -8.10 -2.10
CA PHE A 139 -3.52 -9.25 -1.46
C PHE A 139 -4.24 -8.88 -0.15
N CYS A 140 -3.58 -8.12 0.74
CA CYS A 140 -4.17 -7.67 2.00
C CYS A 140 -5.42 -6.80 1.79
N ILE A 141 -5.40 -5.85 0.86
CA ILE A 141 -6.56 -5.01 0.50
C ILE A 141 -7.73 -5.89 0.04
N HIS A 142 -7.45 -6.91 -0.77
CA HIS A 142 -8.46 -7.85 -1.23
C HIS A 142 -9.05 -8.71 -0.10
N VAL A 143 -8.23 -9.14 0.87
CA VAL A 143 -8.69 -9.87 2.05
C VAL A 143 -9.55 -8.99 2.96
N TRP A 144 -9.07 -7.79 3.31
CA TRP A 144 -9.79 -6.85 4.18
C TRP A 144 -11.13 -6.40 3.59
N SER A 145 -11.17 -6.08 2.29
CA SER A 145 -12.41 -5.72 1.61
C SER A 145 -13.44 -6.86 1.53
N ARG A 146 -13.02 -8.10 1.80
CA ARG A 146 -13.89 -9.29 1.93
C ARG A 146 -14.20 -9.64 3.39
N GLY A 147 -13.82 -8.77 4.33
CA GLY A 147 -14.02 -8.96 5.76
C GLY A 147 -13.13 -10.04 6.38
N GLY A 148 -12.03 -10.41 5.71
CA GLY A 148 -11.03 -11.32 6.26
C GLY A 148 -9.87 -10.59 6.91
N GLU A 149 -9.00 -11.35 7.58
CA GLU A 149 -7.73 -10.86 8.12
C GLU A 149 -6.57 -11.75 7.65
N PRO A 150 -5.43 -11.18 7.22
CA PRO A 150 -4.27 -11.97 6.79
C PRO A 150 -3.51 -12.59 7.97
N PHE A 151 -3.70 -12.09 9.20
CA PHE A 151 -3.10 -12.60 10.42
C PHE A 151 -4.13 -12.67 11.55
N ASP A 152 -4.00 -13.65 12.43
CA ASP A 152 -4.86 -13.75 13.61
C ASP A 152 -4.41 -12.81 14.75
N ALA A 153 -5.18 -12.76 15.84
CA ALA A 153 -4.87 -11.93 17.01
C ALA A 153 -3.54 -12.27 17.72
N ARG A 154 -2.89 -13.38 17.36
CA ARG A 154 -1.56 -13.79 17.86
C ARG A 154 -0.45 -13.53 16.83
N GLY A 155 -0.76 -12.84 15.72
CA GLY A 155 0.17 -12.57 14.64
C GLY A 155 0.48 -13.79 13.76
N ARG A 156 -0.30 -14.88 13.85
CA ARG A 156 -0.08 -16.07 13.02
C ARG A 156 -0.75 -15.86 11.65
N PRO A 157 -0.08 -16.23 10.54
CA PRO A 157 -0.68 -16.09 9.21
C PRO A 157 -1.98 -16.88 9.06
N GLN A 158 -3.00 -16.25 8.47
CA GLN A 158 -4.31 -16.84 8.17
C GLN A 158 -4.60 -16.81 6.65
N LEU A 159 -3.60 -17.22 5.87
CA LEU A 159 -3.59 -17.08 4.40
C LEU A 159 -4.45 -18.11 3.65
N CYS A 160 -5.07 -19.05 4.37
CA CYS A 160 -5.94 -20.11 3.80
C CYS A 160 -7.41 -19.97 4.26
N SER A 161 -7.84 -18.76 4.64
CA SER A 161 -9.27 -18.50 4.89
C SER A 161 -10.05 -18.43 3.57
N PRO A 162 -11.38 -18.65 3.56
CA PRO A 162 -12.20 -18.48 2.36
C PRO A 162 -12.04 -17.08 1.72
N GLN A 163 -11.83 -16.05 2.53
CA GLN A 163 -11.58 -14.68 2.08
C GLN A 163 -10.23 -14.55 1.39
N ALA A 164 -9.18 -15.17 1.94
CA ALA A 164 -7.84 -15.22 1.36
C ALA A 164 -7.81 -16.00 0.04
N GLU A 165 -8.49 -17.15 -0.02
CA GLU A 165 -8.63 -17.94 -1.25
C GLU A 165 -9.36 -17.12 -2.33
N ALA A 166 -10.50 -16.50 -1.99
CA ALA A 166 -11.25 -15.66 -2.93
C ALA A 166 -10.47 -14.40 -3.38
N ALA A 167 -9.65 -13.82 -2.50
CA ALA A 167 -8.75 -12.72 -2.83
C ALA A 167 -7.70 -13.14 -3.87
N LEU A 168 -7.00 -14.23 -3.60
CA LEU A 168 -5.97 -14.76 -4.49
C LEU A 168 -6.55 -15.21 -5.84
N ASP A 169 -7.72 -15.84 -5.84
CA ASP A 169 -8.40 -16.24 -7.07
C ASP A 169 -8.83 -15.03 -7.91
N PHE A 170 -9.33 -13.97 -7.29
CA PHE A 170 -9.65 -12.74 -8.00
C PHE A 170 -8.40 -12.11 -8.63
N LEU A 171 -7.34 -11.94 -7.84
CA LEU A 171 -6.08 -11.37 -8.31
C LEU A 171 -5.48 -12.20 -9.47
N ARG A 172 -5.52 -13.53 -9.36
CA ARG A 172 -5.07 -14.45 -10.42
C ARG A 172 -5.91 -14.32 -11.69
N ARG A 173 -7.23 -14.19 -11.58
CA ARG A 173 -8.11 -13.97 -12.74
C ARG A 173 -7.79 -12.64 -13.41
N LEU A 174 -7.71 -11.56 -12.63
CA LEU A 174 -7.46 -10.22 -13.15
C LEU A 174 -6.08 -10.11 -13.82
N ALA A 175 -5.03 -10.66 -13.18
CA ALA A 175 -3.67 -10.66 -13.70
C ALA A 175 -3.48 -11.50 -14.98
N ARG A 176 -4.46 -12.34 -15.33
CA ARG A 176 -4.48 -13.17 -16.56
C ARG A 176 -5.47 -12.66 -17.60
N ASP A 177 -6.24 -11.62 -17.30
CA ASP A 177 -7.28 -11.14 -18.20
C ASP A 177 -6.73 -10.06 -19.14
N GLU A 178 -6.16 -10.50 -20.25
CA GLU A 178 -5.67 -9.61 -21.31
C GLU A 178 -6.77 -8.76 -21.94
N ALA A 179 -8.04 -9.14 -21.80
CA ALA A 179 -9.18 -8.34 -22.25
C ALA A 179 -9.53 -7.19 -21.28
N ALA A 180 -8.75 -6.99 -20.22
CA ALA A 180 -8.88 -5.88 -19.30
C ALA A 180 -7.54 -5.15 -19.10
N LEU A 181 -6.46 -5.91 -18.93
CA LEU A 181 -5.16 -5.44 -18.47
C LEU A 181 -4.34 -4.75 -19.57
N ALA A 182 -3.58 -3.71 -19.20
CA ALA A 182 -2.55 -3.15 -20.05
C ALA A 182 -1.39 -4.16 -20.29
N PRO A 183 -0.76 -4.18 -21.48
CA PRO A 183 0.40 -5.01 -21.74
C PRO A 183 1.58 -4.63 -20.84
N GLY A 184 2.48 -5.58 -20.59
CA GLY A 184 3.70 -5.32 -19.81
C GLY A 184 3.47 -5.15 -18.31
N ALA A 185 2.29 -5.45 -17.77
CA ALA A 185 1.98 -5.26 -16.34
C ALA A 185 2.98 -5.96 -15.37
N ARG A 186 3.63 -7.05 -15.80
CA ARG A 186 4.66 -7.76 -15.01
C ARG A 186 6.01 -7.03 -14.94
N GLU A 187 6.19 -6.01 -15.76
CA GLU A 187 7.40 -5.18 -15.82
C GLU A 187 7.19 -3.82 -15.11
N LEU A 188 5.95 -3.54 -14.70
CA LEU A 188 5.55 -2.32 -14.03
C LEU A 188 5.59 -2.51 -12.51
N ASP A 189 6.50 -1.78 -11.87
CA ASP A 189 6.41 -1.47 -10.44
C ASP A 189 5.34 -0.40 -10.17
N SER A 190 5.07 -0.11 -8.89
CA SER A 190 4.04 0.85 -8.49
C SER A 190 4.27 2.27 -9.05
N VAL A 191 5.54 2.70 -9.16
CA VAL A 191 5.91 4.02 -9.67
C VAL A 191 5.70 4.10 -11.19
N LYS A 192 6.20 3.12 -11.93
CA LYS A 192 6.06 3.05 -13.39
C LYS A 192 4.60 2.90 -13.80
N ARG A 193 3.80 2.13 -13.05
CA ARG A 193 2.36 1.98 -13.30
C ARG A 193 1.64 3.33 -13.24
N GLY A 194 2.01 4.21 -12.30
CA GLY A 194 1.46 5.57 -12.20
C GLY A 194 1.58 6.34 -13.52
N CYS A 195 2.75 6.26 -14.16
CA CYS A 195 3.04 6.92 -15.43
C CYS A 195 2.27 6.35 -16.64
N CYS A 196 1.86 5.08 -16.60
CA CYS A 196 1.19 4.40 -17.72
C CYS A 196 -0.32 4.66 -17.82
N SER A 197 -0.95 5.28 -16.80
CA SER A 197 -2.40 5.48 -16.73
C SER A 197 -2.94 6.68 -17.53
N VAL A 198 -2.08 7.42 -18.22
CA VAL A 198 -2.47 8.64 -18.94
C VAL A 198 -2.47 8.38 -20.43
N ARG A 199 -3.67 8.11 -20.99
CA ARG A 199 -3.95 8.45 -22.38
C ARG A 199 -3.79 9.97 -22.48
N ALA A 200 -2.61 10.45 -22.86
CA ALA A 200 -2.40 11.85 -23.18
C ALA A 200 -3.33 12.15 -24.36
N ARG A 201 -4.41 12.90 -24.12
CA ARG A 201 -5.05 13.59 -25.24
C ARG A 201 -3.96 14.51 -25.79
N SER A 202 -3.44 14.21 -26.97
CA SER A 202 -2.72 15.21 -27.75
C SER A 202 -3.65 16.41 -27.91
N PRO A 203 -3.14 17.65 -27.77
CA PRO A 203 -3.93 18.88 -27.91
C PRO A 203 -4.60 18.99 -29.28
#